data_AF-A0A2M7XYS6-F1
#
_entry.id   AF-A0A2M7XYS6-F1
#
_cell.length_a   1.000
_cell.length_b   1.000
_cell.length_c   1.000
_cell.angle_alpha   90.00
_cell.angle_beta   90.00
_cell.angle_gamma   90.00
#
_symmetry.space_group_name_H-M   'P 1'
#
loop_
_entity.id
_entity.type
_entity.pdbx_description
1 polymer ?
#
loop_
_entity_poly.entity_id
_entity_poly.type
_entity_poly.pdbx_seq_one_letter_code
_entity_poly.pdbx_strand_id
1 'polypeptide(L)' 'MKNDKKISMIKLMSDPQYQGKHIILIANQVFTAKTGKTANKILDRLEKKYPGEIPALTYIPKADTLILWF' A
#
# COMPACT_ATOMS: atom_id res chain seq x y z
N MET A 1 -7.57 16.56 21.85
CA MET A 1 -7.30 16.20 20.44
C MET A 1 -6.49 14.92 20.43
N LYS A 2 -7.03 13.80 19.92
CA LYS A 2 -6.23 12.59 19.72
C LYS A 2 -5.20 12.92 18.65
N ASN A 3 -3.92 12.80 19.01
CA ASN A 3 -2.82 13.01 18.11
C ASN A 3 -2.72 11.76 17.23
N ASP A 4 -3.62 11.65 16.25
CA ASP A 4 -3.68 10.50 15.35
C ASP A 4 -2.39 10.49 14.53
N LYS A 5 -1.41 9.68 14.97
CA LYS A 5 -0.11 9.56 14.33
C LYS A 5 -0.33 9.20 12.86
N LYS A 6 -0.02 10.13 11.96
CA LYS A 6 -0.05 9.92 10.52
C LYS A 6 0.85 8.72 10.19
N ILE A 7 0.26 7.69 9.59
CA ILE A 7 0.97 6.51 9.10
C ILE A 7 1.84 6.96 7.93
N SER A 8 3.13 6.65 7.99
CA SER A 8 4.11 6.97 6.95
C SER A 8 4.36 5.76 6.07
N MET A 9 4.37 5.94 4.75
CA MET A 9 4.72 4.86 3.80
C MET A 9 6.13 4.32 4.07
N ILE A 10 7.09 5.17 4.43
CA ILE A 10 8.45 4.75 4.77
C ILE A 10 8.44 3.77 5.94
N LYS A 11 7.62 4.04 6.97
CA LYS A 11 7.49 3.14 8.12
C LYS A 11 6.90 1.78 7.72
N LEU A 12 5.95 1.76 6.79
CA LEU A 12 5.37 0.51 6.28
C LEU A 12 6.40 -0.30 5.48
N MET A 13 7.24 0.37 4.69
CA MET A 13 8.30 -0.28 3.91
C MET A 13 9.37 -0.94 4.78
N SER A 14 9.65 -0.38 5.96
CA SER A 14 10.59 -0.95 6.92
C SER A 14 10.03 -2.08 7.79
N ASP A 15 8.71 -2.35 7.71
CA ASP A 15 8.06 -3.34 8.56
C ASP A 15 8.00 -4.71 7.86
N PRO A 16 8.67 -5.75 8.41
CA PRO A 16 8.74 -7.07 7.81
C PRO A 16 7.36 -7.71 7.54
N GLN A 17 6.31 -7.32 8.27
CA GLN A 17 4.97 -7.90 8.06
C GLN A 17 4.39 -7.60 6.68
N TYR A 18 4.91 -6.59 5.99
CA TYR A 18 4.43 -6.17 4.68
C TYR A 18 5.25 -6.72 3.51
N GLN A 19 6.33 -7.47 3.78
CA GLN A 19 7.12 -8.12 2.74
C GLN A 19 6.29 -9.11 1.90
N GLY A 20 6.51 -9.08 0.59
CA GLY A 20 5.78 -9.86 -0.41
C GLY A 20 4.35 -9.38 -0.66
N LYS A 21 4.01 -8.14 -0.31
CA LYS A 21 2.67 -7.58 -0.50
C LYS A 21 2.72 -6.27 -1.27
N HIS A 22 1.66 -6.03 -2.03
CA HIS A 22 1.29 -4.71 -2.50
C HIS A 22 0.62 -3.96 -1.35
N ILE A 23 1.06 -2.73 -1.08
CA ILE A 23 0.58 -1.89 0.00
C ILE A 23 -0.03 -0.63 -0.60
N ILE A 24 -1.24 -0.30 -0.17
CA ILE A 24 -1.95 0.93 -0.51
C ILE A 24 -2.19 1.70 0.79
N LEU A 25 -1.66 2.91 0.88
CA LEU A 25 -1.90 3.84 1.97
C LEU A 25 -2.76 4.99 1.45
N ILE A 26 -3.95 5.16 2.01
CA ILE A 26 -4.88 6.25 1.66
C ILE A 26 -5.72 6.61 2.88
N ALA A 27 -6.03 7.90 3.10
CA ALA A 27 -6.83 8.36 4.22
C ALA A 27 -6.39 7.79 5.60
N ASN A 28 -5.06 7.70 5.82
CA ASN A 28 -4.44 7.11 7.00
C ASN A 28 -4.82 5.62 7.27
N GLN A 29 -5.23 4.88 6.23
CA GLN A 29 -5.55 3.46 6.28
C GLN A 29 -4.61 2.66 5.37
N VAL A 30 -4.23 1.47 5.82
CA VAL A 30 -3.32 0.57 5.10
C VAL A 30 -4.10 -0.63 4.58
N PHE A 31 -4.05 -0.84 3.27
CA PHE A 31 -4.62 -2.01 2.61
C PHE A 31 -3.51 -2.82 1.98
N THR A 32 -3.69 -4.15 1.92
CA THR A 32 -2.66 -5.04 1.39
C THR A 32 -3.24 -6.04 0.40
N ALA A 33 -2.44 -6.46 -0.57
CA ALA A 33 -2.77 -7.52 -1.51
C ALA A 33 -1.54 -8.37 -1.84
N LYS A 34 -1.74 -9.65 -2.15
CA LYS A 34 -0.64 -10.55 -2.57
C LYS A 34 -0.26 -10.40 -4.04
N THR A 35 -1.13 -9.82 -4.87
CA THR A 35 -0.91 -9.70 -6.32
C THR A 35 -1.31 -8.31 -6.82
N GLY A 36 -0.68 -7.86 -7.91
CA GLY A 36 -0.96 -6.55 -8.52
C GLY A 36 -2.40 -6.45 -9.03
N LYS A 37 -2.96 -7.54 -9.58
CA LYS A 37 -4.37 -7.59 -10.02
C LYS A 37 -5.35 -7.35 -8.87
N THR A 38 -5.08 -7.90 -7.69
CA THR A 38 -5.91 -7.66 -6.50
C THR A 38 -5.68 -6.25 -5.96
N ALA A 39 -4.44 -5.75 -5.99
CA ALA A 39 -4.12 -4.38 -5.59
C ALA A 39 -4.90 -3.35 -6.45
N ASN A 40 -4.91 -3.50 -7.77
CA ASN A 40 -5.67 -2.62 -8.68
C ASN A 40 -7.17 -2.63 -8.35
N LYS A 41 -7.77 -3.80 -8.14
CA LYS A 41 -9.19 -3.90 -7.75
C LYS A 41 -9.51 -3.25 -6.41
N ILE A 42 -8.53 -3.18 -5.49
CA ILE A 42 -8.68 -2.48 -4.22
C ILE A 42 -8.54 -0.98 -4.47
N LEU A 43 -7.53 -0.55 -5.23
CA LEU A 43 -7.31 0.84 -5.61
C LEU A 43 -8.55 1.47 -6.25
N ASP A 44 -9.14 0.81 -7.26
CA ASP A 44 -10.36 1.29 -7.95
C ASP A 44 -11.53 1.56 -7.00
N ARG A 45 -11.64 0.77 -5.92
CA ARG A 45 -12.69 0.94 -4.90
C ARG A 45 -12.34 2.07 -3.93
N LEU A 46 -11.07 2.20 -3.59
CA LEU A 46 -10.58 3.22 -2.65
C LEU A 46 -10.63 4.61 -3.26
N GLU A 47 -10.29 4.77 -4.54
CA GLU A 47 -10.39 6.05 -5.26
C GLU A 47 -11.84 6.56 -5.28
N LYS A 48 -12.82 5.66 -5.51
CA LYS A 48 -14.25 6.00 -5.43
C LYS A 48 -14.69 6.34 -4.01
N LYS A 49 -14.13 5.66 -3.01
CA LYS A 49 -14.47 5.86 -1.59
C LYS A 49 -13.85 7.14 -1.02
N TYR A 50 -12.69 7.55 -1.51
CA TYR A 50 -11.90 8.68 -1.02
C TYR A 50 -11.48 9.59 -2.20
N PRO A 51 -12.43 10.27 -2.89
CA PRO A 51 -12.17 10.95 -4.15
C PRO A 51 -11.23 12.16 -4.06
N GLY A 52 -10.97 12.69 -2.85
CA GLY A 52 -10.04 13.80 -2.63
C GLY A 52 -8.67 13.39 -2.09
N GLU A 53 -8.46 12.10 -1.87
CA GLU A 53 -7.22 11.57 -1.29
C GLU A 53 -6.34 10.97 -2.38
N ILE A 54 -5.03 11.20 -2.28
CA ILE A 54 -4.06 10.61 -3.21
C ILE A 54 -3.48 9.34 -2.57
N PRO A 55 -3.78 8.14 -3.11
CA PRO A 55 -3.22 6.90 -2.60
C PRO A 55 -1.71 6.83 -2.86
N ALA A 56 -0.95 6.38 -1.87
CA ALA A 56 0.41 5.91 -2.06
C ALA A 56 0.38 4.38 -2.23
N LEU A 57 0.92 3.88 -3.34
CA LEU A 57 0.97 2.46 -3.68
C LEU A 57 2.42 2.00 -3.85
N THR A 58 2.76 0.84 -3.31
CA THR A 58 4.05 0.18 -3.57
C THR A 58 3.91 -1.34 -3.48
N TYR A 59 4.91 -2.07 -3.99
CA TYR A 59 5.13 -3.48 -3.69
C TYR A 59 6.40 -3.60 -2.85
N ILE A 60 6.32 -4.27 -1.70
CA ILE A 60 7.50 -4.54 -0.86
C ILE A 60 7.98 -5.95 -1.22
N PRO A 61 9.11 -6.11 -1.93
CA PRO A 61 9.61 -7.42 -2.30
C PRO A 61 10.06 -8.23 -1.08
N LYS A 62 10.03 -9.55 -1.21
CA LYS A 62 10.81 -10.43 -0.34
C LYS A 62 12.26 -10.47 -0.82
N ALA A 63 13.16 -11.01 0.00
CA ALA A 63 14.48 -11.42 -0.48
C ALA A 63 14.32 -12.27 -1.76
N ASP A 64 15.24 -12.09 -2.71
CA ASP A 64 15.30 -12.83 -3.98
C ASP A 64 14.09 -12.64 -4.90
N THR A 65 13.29 -11.60 -4.69
CA THR A 65 12.21 -11.26 -5.64
C THR A 65 12.80 -10.56 -6.87
N LEU A 66 12.60 -11.16 -8.04
CA LEU A 66 12.92 -10.54 -9.32
C LEU A 66 11.82 -9.54 -9.70
N ILE A 67 12.18 -8.26 -9.82
CA ILE A 67 11.30 -7.23 -10.37
C ILE A 67 11.61 -7.11 -11.86
N LEU A 68 10.68 -7.57 -12.69
CA LEU A 68 10.79 -7.52 -14.13
C LEU A 68 10.20 -6.21 -14.66
N TRP A 69 10.89 -5.57 -15.60
CA TRP A 69 10.39 -4.45 -16.38
C TRP A 69 10.28 -4.92 -17.83
N PHE A 70 9.05 -4.91 -18.37
CA PHE A 70 8.72 -5.30 -19.75
C PHE A 70 8.08 -4.12 -20.47
#